data_AF-A0A2D8MC78-F1
#
_entry.id   AF-A0A2D8MC78-F1
#
_cell.length_a   1.000
_cell.length_b   1.000
_cell.length_c   1.000
_cell.angle_alpha   90.00
_cell.angle_beta   90.00
_cell.angle_gamma   90.00
#
_symmetry.space_group_name_H-M   'P 1'
#
loop_
_entity.id
_entity.type
_entity.pdbx_description
1 polymer ?
#
loop_
_entity_poly.entity_id
_entity_poly.type
_entity_poly.pdbx_seq_one_letter_code
_entity_poly.pdbx_strand_id
1 'polypeptide(L)'
;MTELTTLATALAEAEADLALAERLATAKERVAKLSKEVAAAEAEALRVQALRAAEAAEARFANISDVKVTSTASKAGDTLQHLLFTITWRGPRYDMWSGTSPIVGWQVVGFRAVPENVLAYLVEKAPDRIPSEIMALAPNSPAQAMETYLAGKRRGYFRGKNQ
;
A
#
# COMPACT_ATOMS: atom_id res chain seq x y z
N MET A 1 23.32 72.21 32.33
CA MET A 1 22.69 71.90 31.02
C MET A 1 22.82 70.42 30.62
N THR A 2 23.59 69.60 31.36
CA THR A 2 23.92 68.21 31.05
C THR A 2 22.93 67.17 31.58
N GLU A 3 22.17 67.47 32.66
CA GLU A 3 21.22 66.51 33.23
C GLU A 3 19.92 66.34 32.43
N LEU A 4 19.47 67.42 31.77
CA LEU A 4 18.25 67.39 30.98
C LEU A 4 18.44 66.59 29.69
N THR A 5 19.64 66.65 29.12
CA THR A 5 20.04 65.83 27.95
C THR A 5 20.19 64.35 28.32
N THR A 6 20.77 64.00 29.47
CA THR A 6 20.83 62.60 29.90
C THR A 6 19.45 62.01 30.18
N LEU A 7 18.56 62.77 30.82
CA LEU A 7 17.16 62.32 31.04
C LEU A 7 16.40 62.14 29.73
N ALA A 8 16.60 63.04 28.75
CA ALA A 8 15.97 62.91 27.43
C ALA A 8 16.47 61.67 26.66
N THR A 9 17.77 61.36 26.73
CA THR A 9 18.33 60.15 26.11
C THR A 9 17.80 58.88 26.79
N ALA A 10 17.77 58.84 28.12
CA ALA A 10 17.25 57.70 28.87
C ALA A 10 15.75 57.45 28.60
N LEU A 11 14.97 58.52 28.42
CA LEU A 11 13.56 58.41 28.03
C LEU A 11 13.41 57.80 26.63
N ALA A 12 14.20 58.25 25.65
CA ALA A 12 14.15 57.73 24.29
C ALA A 12 14.57 56.24 24.23
N GLU A 13 15.55 55.83 25.04
CA GLU A 13 15.95 54.42 25.19
C GLU A 13 14.81 53.58 25.79
N ALA A 14 14.17 54.07 26.86
CA ALA A 14 13.05 53.38 27.49
C ALA A 14 11.83 53.24 26.56
N GLU A 15 11.53 54.25 25.75
CA GLU A 15 10.47 54.21 24.73
C GLU A 15 10.78 53.17 23.64
N ALA A 16 12.05 53.06 23.22
CA ALA A 16 12.48 52.05 22.25
C ALA A 16 12.38 50.62 22.81
N ASP A 17 12.77 50.42 24.08
CA ASP A 17 12.64 49.13 24.76
C ASP A 17 11.18 48.71 24.93
N LEU A 18 10.28 49.64 25.24
CA LEU A 18 8.84 49.39 25.32
C LEU A 18 8.28 48.94 23.95
N ALA A 19 8.60 49.67 22.89
CA ALA A 19 8.17 49.34 21.53
C ALA A 19 8.72 47.97 21.06
N LEU A 20 9.93 47.61 21.47
CA LEU A 20 10.51 46.30 21.22
C LEU A 20 9.76 45.20 21.99
N ALA A 21 9.45 45.44 23.27
CA ALA A 21 8.70 44.50 24.10
C ALA A 21 7.30 44.20 23.53
N GLU A 22 6.58 45.23 23.08
CA GLU A 22 5.27 45.09 22.43
C GLU A 22 5.35 44.26 21.13
N ARG A 23 6.36 44.51 20.31
CA ARG A 23 6.61 43.72 19.09
C ARG A 23 6.93 42.26 19.41
N LEU A 24 7.75 42.00 20.43
CA LEU A 24 8.10 40.65 20.85
C LEU A 24 6.90 39.89 21.43
N ALA A 25 6.05 40.57 22.21
CA ALA A 25 4.80 39.99 22.71
C ALA A 25 3.87 39.56 21.56
N THR A 26 3.68 40.45 20.58
CA THR A 26 2.88 40.16 19.38
C THR A 26 3.49 39.02 18.55
N ALA A 27 4.82 39.01 18.40
CA ALA A 27 5.53 37.94 17.70
C ALA A 27 5.37 36.58 18.40
N LYS A 28 5.41 36.55 19.74
CA LYS A 28 5.19 35.33 20.53
C LYS A 28 3.81 34.74 20.31
N GLU A 29 2.77 35.57 20.32
CA GLU A 29 1.40 35.12 20.03
C GLU A 29 1.27 34.59 18.60
N ARG A 30 1.89 35.28 17.64
CA ARG A 30 1.89 34.87 16.23
C ARG A 30 2.61 33.55 16.02
N VAL A 31 3.74 33.33 16.67
CA VAL A 31 4.46 32.04 16.66
C VAL A 31 3.60 30.95 17.27
N ALA A 32 3.00 31.17 18.44
CA ALA A 32 2.15 30.16 19.09
C ALA A 32 0.93 29.78 18.21
N LYS A 33 0.33 30.76 17.53
CA LYS A 33 -0.76 30.51 16.57
C LYS A 33 -0.27 29.72 15.36
N LEU A 34 0.79 30.17 14.70
CA LEU A 34 1.35 29.50 13.52
C LEU A 34 1.82 28.08 13.83
N SER A 35 2.44 27.84 14.99
CA SER A 35 2.84 26.49 15.40
C SER A 35 1.66 25.54 15.53
N LYS A 36 0.52 26.01 16.06
CA LYS A 36 -0.72 25.21 16.12
C LYS A 36 -1.27 24.93 14.73
N GLU A 37 -1.29 25.93 13.86
CA GLU A 37 -1.78 25.80 12.48
C GLU A 37 -0.91 24.83 11.67
N VAL A 38 0.42 24.90 11.81
CA VAL A 38 1.36 23.97 11.17
C VAL A 38 1.13 22.55 11.67
N ALA A 39 1.06 22.34 12.98
CA ALA A 39 0.82 21.00 13.54
C ALA A 39 -0.53 20.41 13.08
N ALA A 40 -1.57 21.23 12.98
CA ALA A 40 -2.87 20.80 12.46
C ALA A 40 -2.80 20.44 10.97
N ALA A 41 -2.10 21.25 10.16
CA ALA A 41 -1.90 20.99 8.74
C ALA A 41 -1.08 19.71 8.49
N GLU A 42 -0.04 19.46 9.28
CA GLU A 42 0.76 18.23 9.23
C GLU A 42 -0.08 17.00 9.56
N ALA A 43 -0.89 17.06 10.62
CA ALA A 43 -1.79 15.97 11.00
C ALA A 43 -2.82 15.67 9.89
N GLU A 44 -3.38 16.71 9.27
CA GLU A 44 -4.33 16.54 8.17
C GLU A 44 -3.65 15.99 6.90
N ALA A 45 -2.43 16.45 6.59
CA ALA A 45 -1.66 15.93 5.47
C ALA A 45 -1.37 14.43 5.62
N LEU A 46 -0.95 14.01 6.82
CA LEU A 46 -0.74 12.60 7.15
C LEU A 46 -2.04 11.79 7.01
N ARG A 47 -3.16 12.32 7.50
CA ARG A 47 -4.47 11.67 7.38
C ARG A 47 -4.88 11.48 5.92
N VAL A 48 -4.77 12.52 5.10
CA VAL A 48 -5.10 12.47 3.67
C VAL A 48 -4.17 11.50 2.93
N GLN A 49 -2.89 11.49 3.26
CA GLN A 49 -1.94 10.55 2.67
C GLN A 49 -2.29 9.09 3.00
N ALA A 50 -2.66 8.80 4.25
CA ALA A 50 -3.11 7.48 4.67
C ALA A 50 -4.40 7.06 3.93
N LEU A 51 -5.35 7.98 3.79
CA LEU A 51 -6.60 7.73 3.06
C LEU A 51 -6.33 7.40 1.58
N ARG A 52 -5.49 8.21 0.91
CA ARG A 52 -5.10 7.96 -0.49
C ARG A 52 -4.37 6.64 -0.67
N ALA A 53 -3.53 6.26 0.30
CA ALA A 53 -2.85 4.96 0.26
C ALA A 53 -3.85 3.80 0.38
N ALA A 54 -4.84 3.91 1.26
CA ALA A 54 -5.90 2.92 1.40
C ALA A 54 -6.78 2.83 0.14
N GLU A 55 -7.18 3.98 -0.42
CA GLU A 55 -7.94 4.05 -1.68
C GLU A 55 -7.17 3.44 -2.85
N ALA A 56 -5.86 3.73 -2.96
CA ALA A 56 -5.00 3.14 -3.97
C ALA A 56 -4.87 1.61 -3.81
N ALA A 57 -4.80 1.12 -2.56
CA ALA A 57 -4.76 -0.31 -2.27
C ALA A 57 -6.06 -1.02 -2.70
N GLU A 58 -7.22 -0.42 -2.43
CA GLU A 58 -8.52 -0.97 -2.89
C GLU A 58 -8.70 -0.85 -4.41
N ALA A 59 -8.27 0.27 -5.00
CA ALA A 59 -8.37 0.49 -6.45
C ALA A 59 -7.56 -0.55 -7.26
N ARG A 60 -6.45 -1.06 -6.72
CA ARG A 60 -5.66 -2.14 -7.34
C ARG A 60 -6.47 -3.41 -7.62
N PHE A 61 -7.53 -3.65 -6.83
CA PHE A 61 -8.36 -4.85 -6.91
C PHE A 61 -9.79 -4.59 -7.40
N ALA A 62 -10.19 -3.34 -7.60
CA ALA A 62 -11.58 -2.93 -7.86
C ALA A 62 -12.25 -3.68 -9.03
N ASN A 63 -11.47 -4.10 -10.03
CA ASN A 63 -11.99 -4.80 -11.22
C ASN A 63 -11.68 -6.29 -11.24
N ILE A 64 -11.21 -6.88 -10.13
CA ILE A 64 -10.97 -8.31 -9.99
C ILE A 64 -12.03 -8.89 -9.06
N SER A 65 -12.72 -9.93 -9.50
CA SER A 65 -13.70 -10.65 -8.68
C SER A 65 -13.77 -12.13 -9.03
N ASP A 66 -14.52 -12.90 -8.23
CA ASP A 66 -14.80 -14.33 -8.43
C ASP A 66 -13.55 -15.19 -8.64
N VAL A 67 -12.45 -14.85 -7.95
CA VAL A 67 -11.21 -15.63 -8.08
C VAL A 67 -11.40 -17.01 -7.45
N LYS A 68 -11.18 -18.05 -8.25
CA LYS A 68 -11.26 -19.45 -7.84
C LYS A 68 -10.04 -20.21 -8.33
N VAL A 69 -9.50 -21.06 -7.47
CA VAL A 69 -8.46 -22.03 -7.81
C VAL A 69 -9.03 -23.42 -7.64
N THR A 70 -8.93 -24.23 -8.68
CA THR A 70 -9.22 -25.66 -8.61
C THR A 70 -7.94 -26.45 -8.86
N SER A 71 -7.76 -27.53 -8.12
CA SER A 71 -6.69 -28.50 -8.35
C SER A 71 -7.27 -29.75 -9.02
N THR A 72 -6.59 -30.23 -10.05
CA THR A 72 -6.80 -31.57 -10.60
C THR A 72 -5.54 -32.39 -10.33
N ALA A 73 -5.70 -33.44 -9.52
CA ALA A 73 -4.66 -34.45 -9.33
C ALA A 73 -4.65 -35.38 -10.54
N SER A 74 -3.45 -35.70 -11.02
CA SER A 74 -3.27 -36.67 -12.10
C SER A 74 -3.32 -38.11 -11.60
N LYS A 75 -2.97 -38.35 -10.32
CA LYS A 75 -3.04 -39.63 -9.60
C LYS A 75 -3.32 -39.44 -8.09
N ALA A 76 -3.85 -40.49 -7.44
CA ALA A 76 -4.03 -40.51 -5.99
C ALA A 76 -2.66 -40.51 -5.27
N GLY A 77 -2.46 -39.58 -4.33
CA GLY A 77 -1.18 -39.40 -3.62
C GLY A 77 -0.20 -38.39 -4.26
N ASP A 78 -0.68 -37.59 -5.22
CA ASP A 78 0.16 -36.65 -5.97
C ASP A 78 0.81 -35.58 -5.08
N THR A 79 2.13 -35.44 -5.23
CA THR A 79 2.91 -34.33 -4.69
C THR A 79 2.59 -33.04 -5.46
N LEU A 80 2.92 -31.86 -4.90
CA LEU A 80 2.79 -30.52 -5.52
C LEU A 80 3.32 -30.42 -6.97
N GLN A 81 4.18 -31.36 -7.37
CA GLN A 81 4.65 -31.54 -8.73
C GLN A 81 3.54 -31.89 -9.72
N HIS A 82 2.68 -32.82 -9.36
CA HIS A 82 1.72 -33.48 -10.26
C HIS A 82 0.34 -32.82 -10.23
N LEU A 83 0.11 -31.91 -9.28
CA LEU A 83 -1.09 -31.09 -9.23
C LEU A 83 -1.11 -30.06 -10.36
N LEU A 84 -2.21 -30.06 -11.11
CA LEU A 84 -2.54 -29.03 -12.07
C LEU A 84 -3.50 -28.04 -11.42
N PHE A 85 -3.13 -26.77 -11.38
CA PHE A 85 -4.01 -25.72 -10.85
C PHE A 85 -4.67 -24.98 -12.01
N THR A 86 -5.99 -24.89 -12.00
CA THR A 86 -6.76 -24.02 -12.89
C THR A 86 -7.24 -22.83 -12.11
N ILE A 87 -6.90 -21.63 -12.58
CA ILE A 87 -7.25 -20.37 -11.94
C ILE A 87 -8.26 -19.66 -12.83
N THR A 88 -9.39 -19.27 -12.23
CA THR A 88 -10.44 -18.49 -12.90
C THR A 88 -10.70 -17.21 -12.14
N TRP A 89 -10.98 -16.12 -12.84
CA TRP A 89 -11.37 -14.84 -12.24
C TRP A 89 -12.19 -14.02 -13.23
N ARG A 90 -12.83 -12.96 -12.75
CA ARG A 90 -13.44 -11.92 -13.59
C ARG A 90 -12.55 -10.70 -13.60
N GLY A 91 -12.32 -10.14 -14.78
CA GLY A 91 -11.46 -8.97 -14.95
C GLY A 91 -11.64 -8.28 -16.29
N PRO A 92 -11.15 -7.04 -16.43
CA PRO A 92 -11.28 -6.28 -17.66
C PRO A 92 -10.47 -6.94 -18.78
N ARG A 93 -11.06 -7.03 -19.96
CA ARG A 93 -10.36 -7.42 -21.20
C ARG A 93 -10.60 -6.34 -22.23
N TYR A 94 -9.51 -5.76 -22.75
CA TYR A 94 -9.62 -4.77 -23.81
C TYR A 94 -10.19 -5.43 -25.07
N ASP A 95 -11.31 -4.90 -25.54
CA ASP A 95 -11.94 -5.26 -26.80
C ASP A 95 -11.61 -4.19 -27.84
N MET A 96 -10.78 -4.56 -28.82
CA MET A 96 -10.36 -3.66 -29.90
C MET A 96 -11.53 -3.20 -30.78
N TRP A 97 -12.64 -3.94 -30.80
CA TRP A 97 -13.77 -3.61 -31.66
C TRP A 97 -14.68 -2.53 -31.06
N SER A 98 -14.99 -2.65 -29.77
CA SER A 98 -15.79 -1.65 -29.06
C SER A 98 -14.95 -0.49 -28.49
N GLY A 99 -13.62 -0.64 -28.42
CA GLY A 99 -12.74 0.33 -27.75
C GLY A 99 -12.95 0.39 -26.24
N THR A 100 -13.59 -0.63 -25.65
CA THR A 100 -13.93 -0.71 -24.23
C THR A 100 -13.24 -1.89 -23.55
N SER A 101 -13.25 -1.89 -22.21
CA SER A 101 -12.69 -2.98 -21.39
C SER A 101 -13.77 -3.63 -20.52
N PRO A 102 -14.72 -4.39 -21.12
CA PRO A 102 -15.75 -5.07 -20.34
C PRO A 102 -15.14 -6.10 -19.37
N ILE A 103 -15.84 -6.35 -18.27
CA ILE A 103 -15.49 -7.40 -17.30
C ILE A 103 -15.89 -8.76 -17.86
N VAL A 104 -14.91 -9.61 -18.13
CA VAL A 104 -15.09 -10.96 -18.67
C VAL A 104 -14.51 -12.02 -17.75
N GLY A 105 -14.90 -13.28 -17.97
CA GLY A 105 -14.28 -14.42 -17.31
C GLY A 105 -12.92 -14.76 -17.94
N TRP A 106 -11.92 -14.94 -17.10
CA TRP A 106 -10.60 -15.43 -17.44
C TRP A 106 -10.40 -16.82 -16.87
N GLN A 107 -9.65 -17.65 -17.59
CA GLN A 107 -9.23 -18.98 -17.14
C GLN A 107 -7.81 -19.22 -17.62
N VAL A 108 -6.92 -19.59 -16.71
CA VAL A 108 -5.56 -19.99 -17.03
C VAL A 108 -5.16 -21.21 -16.23
N VAL A 109 -4.20 -21.96 -16.77
CA VAL A 109 -3.62 -23.13 -16.12
C VAL A 109 -2.26 -22.74 -15.54
N GLY A 110 -2.13 -22.91 -14.23
CA GLY A 110 -0.93 -22.61 -13.45
C GLY A 110 -0.76 -21.14 -13.09
N PHE A 111 -0.24 -20.90 -11.88
CA PHE A 111 -0.05 -19.57 -11.32
C PHE A 111 0.95 -18.67 -12.07
N ARG A 112 1.81 -19.23 -12.95
CA ARG A 112 2.74 -18.43 -13.75
C ARG A 112 2.05 -17.57 -14.82
N ALA A 113 0.90 -18.03 -15.32
CA ALA A 113 0.11 -17.32 -16.32
C ALA A 113 -0.90 -16.33 -15.71
N VAL A 114 -0.97 -16.27 -14.37
CA VAL A 114 -1.87 -15.37 -13.65
C VAL A 114 -1.21 -13.99 -13.55
N PRO A 115 -1.93 -12.90 -13.89
CA PRO A 115 -1.45 -11.54 -13.69
C PRO A 115 -1.07 -11.25 -12.23
N GLU A 116 -0.06 -10.40 -12.02
CA GLU A 116 0.46 -10.09 -10.68
C GLU A 116 -0.61 -9.51 -9.74
N ASN A 117 -1.51 -8.67 -10.23
CA ASN A 117 -2.60 -8.11 -9.43
C ASN A 117 -3.62 -9.18 -8.98
N VAL A 118 -3.86 -10.22 -9.78
CA VAL A 118 -4.74 -11.35 -9.41
C VAL A 118 -4.03 -12.27 -8.40
N LEU A 119 -2.72 -12.49 -8.54
CA LEU A 119 -1.93 -13.19 -7.53
C LEU A 119 -1.91 -12.43 -6.19
N ALA A 120 -1.72 -11.12 -6.23
CA ALA A 120 -1.77 -10.27 -5.05
C ALA A 120 -3.16 -10.31 -4.39
N TYR A 121 -4.23 -10.29 -5.19
CA TYR A 121 -5.60 -10.46 -4.68
C TYR A 121 -5.79 -11.78 -3.92
N LEU A 122 -5.28 -12.89 -4.47
CA LEU A 122 -5.33 -14.19 -3.80
C LEU A 122 -4.60 -14.20 -2.46
N VAL A 123 -3.46 -13.52 -2.37
CA VAL A 123 -2.66 -13.46 -1.14
C VAL A 123 -3.28 -12.52 -0.11
N GLU A 124 -3.77 -11.35 -0.54
CA GLU A 124 -4.17 -10.26 0.35
C GLU A 124 -5.66 -10.29 0.71
N LYS A 125 -6.55 -10.72 -0.21
CA LYS A 125 -8.01 -10.64 -0.05
C LYS A 125 -8.69 -12.01 0.00
N ALA A 126 -8.10 -13.04 -0.60
CA ALA A 126 -8.71 -14.37 -0.69
C ALA A 126 -7.72 -15.52 -0.37
N PRO A 127 -7.01 -15.49 0.77
CA PRO A 127 -6.00 -16.51 1.10
C PRO A 127 -6.62 -17.90 1.30
N ASP A 128 -7.90 -17.97 1.66
CA ASP A 128 -8.70 -19.20 1.76
C ASP A 128 -8.84 -19.94 0.41
N ARG A 129 -8.60 -19.24 -0.70
CA ARG A 129 -8.65 -19.80 -2.06
C ARG A 129 -7.32 -20.37 -2.53
N ILE A 130 -6.25 -20.18 -1.76
CA ILE A 130 -4.96 -20.79 -2.06
C ILE A 130 -5.05 -22.28 -1.69
N PRO A 131 -4.70 -23.20 -2.62
CA PRO A 131 -4.72 -24.64 -2.35
C PRO A 131 -3.93 -25.00 -1.08
N SER A 132 -4.48 -25.91 -0.28
CA SER A 132 -3.88 -26.32 1.00
C SER A 132 -2.48 -26.91 0.81
N GLU A 133 -2.21 -27.56 -0.32
CA GLU A 133 -0.90 -28.12 -0.65
C GLU A 133 0.14 -27.02 -0.85
N ILE A 134 -0.26 -25.86 -1.38
CA ILE A 134 0.63 -24.70 -1.48
C ILE A 134 0.77 -24.04 -0.11
N MET A 135 -0.32 -23.86 0.63
CA MET A 135 -0.28 -23.30 1.98
C MET A 135 0.58 -24.12 2.94
N ALA A 136 0.69 -25.44 2.75
CA ALA A 136 1.57 -26.30 3.53
C ALA A 136 3.07 -25.92 3.44
N LEU A 137 3.49 -25.21 2.39
CA LEU A 137 4.86 -24.71 2.25
C LEU A 137 5.18 -23.58 3.25
N ALA A 138 4.17 -22.80 3.65
CA ALA A 138 4.29 -21.76 4.68
C ALA A 138 2.90 -21.52 5.32
N PRO A 139 2.50 -22.34 6.33
CA PRO A 139 1.13 -22.36 6.84
C PRO A 139 0.59 -21.03 7.39
N ASN A 140 1.48 -20.15 7.85
CA ASN A 140 1.11 -18.89 8.48
C ASN A 140 1.33 -17.66 7.57
N SER A 141 1.76 -17.87 6.33
CA SER A 141 2.08 -16.77 5.42
C SER A 141 1.70 -17.14 3.98
N PRO A 142 0.49 -16.75 3.53
CA PRO A 142 0.03 -16.96 2.15
C PRO A 142 1.02 -16.42 1.11
N ALA A 143 1.63 -15.26 1.40
CA ALA A 143 2.63 -14.64 0.55
C ALA A 143 3.88 -15.53 0.40
N GLN A 144 4.43 -16.01 1.52
CA GLN A 144 5.61 -16.86 1.53
C GLN A 144 5.33 -18.24 0.93
N ALA A 145 4.14 -18.80 1.16
CA ALA A 145 3.70 -20.05 0.56
C ALA A 145 3.68 -19.95 -0.97
N MET A 146 3.08 -18.87 -1.50
CA MET A 146 3.05 -18.64 -2.94
C MET A 146 4.42 -18.35 -3.55
N GLU A 147 5.24 -17.54 -2.89
CA GLU A 147 6.61 -17.28 -3.31
C GLU A 147 7.42 -18.57 -3.40
N THR A 148 7.36 -19.38 -2.34
CA THR A 148 8.05 -20.68 -2.25
C THR A 148 7.60 -21.61 -3.38
N TYR A 149 6.30 -21.69 -3.63
CA TYR A 149 5.75 -22.49 -4.74
C TYR A 149 6.25 -22.01 -6.11
N LEU A 150 6.15 -20.70 -6.39
CA LEU A 150 6.55 -20.13 -7.68
C LEU A 150 8.07 -20.27 -7.91
N ALA A 151 8.87 -20.05 -6.88
CA ALA A 151 10.30 -20.27 -6.90
C ALA A 151 10.64 -21.75 -7.14
N GLY A 152 9.94 -22.66 -6.46
CA GLY A 152 10.12 -24.10 -6.61
C GLY A 152 9.77 -24.63 -8.00
N LYS A 153 8.67 -24.15 -8.61
CA LYS A 153 8.32 -24.48 -10.00
C LYS A 153 9.34 -23.94 -10.99
N ARG A 154 9.87 -22.72 -10.79
CA ARG A 154 10.89 -22.11 -11.66
C ARG A 154 12.21 -22.87 -11.64
N ARG A 155 12.66 -23.28 -10.45
CA ARG A 155 13.93 -24.01 -10.24
C ARG A 155 13.81 -25.51 -10.56
N GLY A 156 12.62 -26.01 -10.86
CA GLY A 156 12.39 -27.42 -11.15
C GLY A 156 12.45 -28.32 -9.91
N TYR A 157 12.33 -27.77 -8.69
CA TYR A 157 12.32 -28.58 -7.46
C TYR A 157 11.12 -29.53 -7.40
N PHE A 158 10.05 -29.20 -8.11
CA PHE A 158 8.90 -30.06 -8.33
C PHE A 158 8.96 -30.79 -9.69
N ARG A 159 10.15 -31.01 -10.27
CA ARG A 159 10.36 -31.92 -11.40
C ARG A 159 11.10 -33.13 -10.87
N GLY A 160 10.34 -34.16 -10.53
CA GLY A 160 10.77 -35.51 -10.21
C GLY A 160 11.77 -35.95 -11.25
N LYS A 161 12.90 -36.47 -10.76
CA LYS A 161 13.86 -37.19 -11.57
C LYS A 161 13.09 -38.31 -12.25
N ASN A 162 13.14 -38.35 -13.58
CA ASN A 162 12.82 -39.58 -14.30
C ASN A 162 13.74 -40.67 -13.72
N GLN A 163 13.17 -41.58 -12.93
CA GLN A 163 13.69 -42.92 -12.72
C GLN A 163 12.84 -43.87 -13.57
#